data_AF-A0A6V8N865-F1
#
_entry.id   AF-A0A6V8N865-F1
#
_cell.length_a   1.000
_cell.length_b   1.000
_cell.length_c   1.000
_cell.angle_alpha   90.00
_cell.angle_beta   90.00
_cell.angle_gamma   90.00
#
_symmetry.space_group_name_H-M   'P 1'
#
loop_
_entity.id
_entity.type
_entity.pdbx_description
1 polymer ?
#
loop_
_entity_poly.entity_id
_entity_poly.type
_entity_poly.pdbx_seq_one_letter_code
_entity_poly.pdbx_strand_id
1 'polypeptide(L)'
;MFNWFRKNKEPIEFSDNDAAFAHACTLGYQPLIGALIPALVLEPGGPGPDGERTFQINLAVDGGGRTIWSSTLRETKGYPKEGDLVGFRIVMIASDLPEQANLIGYLACRLEPVLVPGKGWRTAQIYTPDNLKPALRL
;
A
#
# COMPACT_ATOMS: atom_id res chain seq x y z
N MET A 1 -5.79 -25.60 33.27
CA MET A 1 -6.92 -24.90 32.61
C MET A 1 -6.35 -23.76 31.78
N PHE A 2 -6.24 -23.94 30.45
CA PHE A 2 -5.73 -22.91 29.55
C PHE A 2 -6.86 -22.47 28.62
N ASN A 3 -7.24 -21.20 28.67
CA ASN A 3 -8.28 -20.62 27.82
C ASN A 3 -7.76 -20.52 26.37
N TRP A 4 -7.97 -21.58 25.59
CA TRP A 4 -7.57 -21.69 24.18
C TRP A 4 -8.69 -21.30 23.20
N PHE A 5 -9.37 -20.18 23.45
CA PHE A 5 -10.34 -19.63 22.49
C PHE A 5 -10.00 -18.17 22.18
N ARG A 6 -9.00 -17.96 21.31
CA ARG A 6 -8.97 -16.73 20.52
C ARG A 6 -10.18 -16.80 19.60
N LYS A 7 -11.28 -16.12 19.95
CA LYS A 7 -12.38 -15.89 19.03
C LYS A 7 -11.77 -15.29 17.76
N ASN A 8 -11.91 -15.99 16.63
CA ASN A 8 -11.55 -15.45 15.33
C ASN A 8 -12.35 -14.16 15.17
N LYS A 9 -11.66 -13.01 15.22
CA LYS A 9 -12.31 -11.73 14.93
C LYS A 9 -12.73 -11.76 13.47
N GLU A 10 -13.99 -11.45 13.22
CA GLU A 10 -14.53 -11.40 11.86
C GLU A 10 -13.81 -10.34 11.02
N PRO A 11 -13.69 -10.54 9.70
CA PRO A 11 -13.22 -9.50 8.79
C PRO A 11 -14.03 -8.22 8.95
N ILE A 12 -13.36 -7.08 8.91
CA ILE A 12 -14.01 -5.77 8.89
C ILE A 12 -14.17 -5.38 7.42
N GLU A 13 -15.40 -5.27 6.96
CA GLU A 13 -15.74 -4.83 5.61
C GLU A 13 -16.17 -3.36 5.66
N PHE A 14 -15.62 -2.55 4.75
CA PHE A 14 -15.94 -1.13 4.62
C PHE A 14 -16.85 -0.90 3.42
N SER A 15 -17.63 0.20 3.43
CA SER A 15 -18.55 0.53 2.35
C SER A 15 -17.85 0.78 1.02
N ASP A 16 -16.63 1.32 1.08
CA ASP A 16 -15.86 1.78 -0.06
C ASP A 16 -14.37 1.93 0.32
N ASN A 17 -13.55 2.30 -0.67
CA ASN A 17 -12.11 2.47 -0.51
C ASN A 17 -11.75 3.68 0.35
N ASP A 18 -12.55 4.75 0.32
CA ASP A 18 -12.33 5.96 1.13
C ASP A 18 -12.51 5.67 2.62
N ALA A 19 -13.57 4.96 2.99
CA ALA A 19 -13.83 4.53 4.36
C ALA A 19 -12.75 3.55 4.86
N ALA A 20 -12.32 2.62 4.00
CA ALA A 20 -11.20 1.73 4.29
C ALA A 20 -9.90 2.51 4.50
N PHE A 21 -9.60 3.49 3.65
CA PHE A 21 -8.42 4.34 3.78
C PHE A 21 -8.47 5.21 5.05
N ALA A 22 -9.61 5.83 5.35
CA ALA A 22 -9.81 6.59 6.58
C ALA A 22 -9.55 5.72 7.82
N HIS A 23 -9.99 4.46 7.82
CA HIS A 23 -9.65 3.51 8.87
C HIS A 23 -8.15 3.20 8.90
N ALA A 24 -7.52 2.96 7.74
CA ALA A 24 -6.08 2.70 7.65
C ALA A 24 -5.24 3.82 8.28
N CYS A 25 -5.63 5.08 8.07
CA CYS A 25 -4.99 6.26 8.68
C CYS A 25 -5.05 6.26 10.21
N THR A 26 -6.01 5.58 10.84
CA THR A 26 -6.10 5.48 12.30
C THR A 26 -5.21 4.38 12.90
N LEU A 27 -4.63 3.51 12.06
CA LEU A 27 -3.79 2.39 12.50
C LEU A 27 -2.32 2.77 12.75
N GLY A 28 -1.91 3.99 12.40
CA GLY A 28 -0.58 4.53 12.74
C GLY A 28 0.59 3.80 12.06
N TYR A 29 0.48 3.49 10.77
CA TYR A 29 1.54 2.79 10.04
C TYR A 29 2.85 3.57 10.08
N GLN A 30 3.92 2.89 10.51
CA GLN A 30 5.27 3.42 10.47
C GLN A 30 5.91 3.09 9.11
N PRO A 31 6.52 4.08 8.42
CA PRO A 31 7.19 3.85 7.16
C PRO A 31 8.50 3.10 7.39
N LEU A 32 8.47 1.78 7.19
CA LEU A 32 9.63 0.90 7.32
C LEU A 32 9.98 0.27 5.98
N ILE A 33 11.27 0.02 5.73
CA ILE A 33 11.72 -0.70 4.54
C ILE A 33 11.05 -2.09 4.51
N GLY A 34 10.44 -2.44 3.37
CA GLY A 34 9.70 -3.68 3.17
C GLY A 34 8.24 -3.65 3.64
N ALA A 35 7.81 -2.60 4.36
CA ALA A 35 6.41 -2.45 4.77
C ALA A 35 5.49 -2.34 3.55
N LEU A 36 4.31 -2.94 3.66
CA LEU A 36 3.20 -2.73 2.73
C LEU A 36 2.18 -1.85 3.44
N ILE A 37 2.05 -0.61 2.99
CA ILE A 37 1.21 0.40 3.63
C ILE A 37 0.03 0.73 2.70
N PRO A 38 -1.21 0.76 3.21
CA PRO A 38 -2.36 1.17 2.41
C PRO A 38 -2.23 2.61 1.92
N ALA A 39 -2.64 2.85 0.68
CA ALA A 39 -2.73 4.17 0.10
C ALA A 39 -3.97 4.29 -0.78
N LEU A 40 -4.50 5.50 -0.91
CA LEU A 40 -5.55 5.82 -1.87
C LEU A 40 -4.94 6.47 -3.11
N VAL A 41 -5.32 6.01 -4.29
CA VAL A 41 -4.86 6.64 -5.55
C VAL A 41 -5.68 7.90 -5.82
N LEU A 42 -4.99 9.03 -5.92
CA LEU A 42 -5.60 10.34 -6.16
C LEU A 42 -5.72 10.64 -7.65
N GLU A 43 -4.63 10.50 -8.40
CA GLU A 43 -4.65 10.75 -9.85
C GLU A 43 -3.51 10.01 -10.57
N PRO A 44 -3.69 9.65 -11.86
CA PRO A 44 -2.61 9.15 -12.70
C PRO A 44 -1.69 10.29 -13.17
N GLY A 45 -0.37 10.12 -13.02
CA GLY A 45 0.63 11.08 -13.52
C GLY A 45 1.07 10.83 -14.96
N GLY A 46 0.98 9.59 -15.44
CA GLY A 46 1.31 9.21 -16.81
C GLY A 46 2.34 8.08 -16.91
N PRO A 47 2.72 7.69 -18.15
CA PRO A 47 3.79 6.72 -18.38
C PRO A 47 5.16 7.34 -18.11
N GLY A 48 6.01 6.59 -17.42
CA GLY A 48 7.43 6.91 -17.29
C GLY A 48 8.27 6.34 -18.45
N PRO A 49 9.55 6.74 -18.54
CA PRO A 49 10.43 6.37 -19.65
C PRO A 49 10.73 4.86 -19.73
N ASP A 50 10.66 4.13 -18.62
CA ASP A 50 11.02 2.72 -18.53
C ASP A 50 9.79 1.78 -18.54
N GLY A 51 8.61 2.31 -18.87
CA GLY A 51 7.36 1.56 -18.96
C GLY A 51 6.61 1.42 -17.64
N GLU A 52 7.08 2.06 -16.57
CA GLU A 52 6.31 2.30 -15.35
C GLU A 52 5.17 3.30 -15.60
N ARG A 53 4.20 3.33 -14.67
CA ARG A 53 3.24 4.43 -14.61
C ARG A 53 3.30 5.10 -13.25
N THR A 54 3.25 6.42 -13.25
CA THR A 54 3.25 7.25 -12.06
C THR A 54 1.83 7.57 -11.61
N PHE A 55 1.67 7.70 -10.30
CA PHE A 55 0.41 7.99 -9.64
C PHE A 55 0.69 8.89 -8.44
N GLN A 56 -0.18 9.86 -8.22
CA GLN A 56 -0.23 10.55 -6.95
C GLN A 56 -1.07 9.70 -5.99
N ILE A 57 -0.54 9.42 -4.81
CA ILE A 57 -1.20 8.61 -3.81
C ILE A 57 -1.24 9.34 -2.48
N ASN A 58 -2.28 9.09 -1.69
CA ASN A 58 -2.35 9.45 -0.29
C ASN A 58 -2.01 8.22 0.56
N LEU A 59 -0.84 8.21 1.20
CA LEU A 59 -0.32 7.09 1.97
C LEU A 59 -0.80 7.16 3.42
N ALA A 60 -1.36 6.07 3.95
CA ALA A 60 -1.76 6.00 5.36
C ALA A 60 -0.52 5.87 6.25
N VAL A 61 -0.17 6.92 6.98
CA VAL A 61 0.97 6.96 7.90
C VAL A 61 0.51 7.38 9.30
N ASP A 62 1.41 7.34 10.26
CA ASP A 62 1.15 7.93 11.57
C ASP A 62 0.79 9.43 11.46
N GLY A 63 -0.28 9.84 12.13
CA GLY A 63 -0.85 11.18 12.01
C GLY A 63 -1.79 11.41 10.81
N GLY A 64 -2.05 10.41 9.97
CA GLY A 64 -3.08 10.47 8.92
C GLY A 64 -2.59 10.14 7.52
N GLY A 65 -3.03 10.92 6.54
CA GLY A 65 -2.66 10.74 5.13
C GLY A 65 -1.47 11.61 4.71
N ARG A 66 -0.52 11.04 3.97
CA ARG A 66 0.61 11.75 3.37
C ARG A 66 0.62 11.59 1.86
N THR A 67 0.49 12.70 1.13
CA THR A 67 0.52 12.69 -0.33
C THR A 67 1.94 12.55 -0.86
N ILE A 68 2.19 11.56 -1.72
CA ILE A 68 3.45 11.33 -2.41
C ILE A 68 3.22 10.92 -3.87
N TRP A 69 4.25 11.08 -4.69
CA TRP A 69 4.29 10.45 -6.02
C TRP A 69 4.94 9.08 -5.90
N SER A 70 4.31 8.08 -6.54
CA SER A 70 4.83 6.72 -6.61
C SER A 70 4.62 6.17 -8.02
N SER A 71 5.25 5.04 -8.33
CA SER A 71 5.03 4.32 -9.57
C SER A 71 4.69 2.85 -9.37
N THR A 72 4.20 2.21 -10.41
CA THR A 72 4.29 0.75 -10.54
C THR A 72 5.70 0.34 -10.92
N LEU A 73 6.02 -0.96 -10.83
CA LEU A 73 7.22 -1.48 -11.46
C LEU A 73 7.02 -1.54 -12.99
N ARG A 74 8.14 -1.56 -13.73
CA ARG A 74 8.16 -1.97 -15.14
C ARG A 74 7.57 -3.38 -15.27
N GLU A 75 6.88 -3.65 -16.39
CA GLU A 75 6.25 -4.95 -16.67
C GLU A 75 5.19 -5.34 -15.62
N THR A 76 4.60 -4.35 -14.96
CA THR A 76 3.46 -4.56 -14.06
C THR A 76 2.31 -5.28 -14.77
N LYS A 77 1.64 -6.17 -14.06
CA LYS A 77 0.52 -6.98 -14.58
C LYS A 77 -0.79 -6.20 -14.71
N GLY A 78 -0.81 -4.96 -14.22
CA GLY A 78 -1.98 -4.11 -14.20
C GLY A 78 -1.64 -2.73 -13.64
N TYR A 79 -2.61 -1.84 -13.74
CA TYR A 79 -2.48 -0.47 -13.26
C TYR A 79 -3.68 -0.13 -12.39
N PRO A 80 -3.48 0.54 -11.25
CA PRO A 80 -4.59 1.06 -10.47
C PRO A 80 -5.27 2.23 -11.19
N LYS A 81 -6.47 2.53 -10.74
CA LYS A 81 -7.25 3.69 -11.15
C LYS A 81 -7.37 4.67 -9.99
N GLU A 82 -7.71 5.91 -10.31
CA GLU A 82 -8.16 6.88 -9.32
C GLU A 82 -9.27 6.29 -8.44
N GLY A 83 -9.16 6.51 -7.13
CA GLY A 83 -10.05 5.95 -6.10
C GLY A 83 -9.76 4.51 -5.70
N ASP A 84 -8.81 3.80 -6.33
CA ASP A 84 -8.41 2.47 -5.86
C ASP A 84 -7.66 2.55 -4.53
N LEU A 85 -7.99 1.63 -3.61
CA LEU A 85 -7.15 1.33 -2.46
C LEU A 85 -6.01 0.41 -2.90
N VAL A 86 -4.77 0.80 -2.63
CA VAL A 86 -3.56 0.08 -3.06
C VAL A 86 -2.61 -0.18 -1.90
N GLY A 87 -1.77 -1.20 -2.03
CA GLY A 87 -0.65 -1.45 -1.13
C GLY A 87 0.63 -0.87 -1.70
N PHE A 88 1.18 0.17 -1.06
CA PHE A 88 2.49 0.74 -1.37
C PHE A 88 3.59 -0.01 -0.62
N ARG A 89 4.55 -0.56 -1.35
CA ARG A 89 5.72 -1.24 -0.80
C ARG A 89 6.88 -0.26 -0.72
N ILE A 90 7.36 0.03 0.49
CA ILE A 90 8.58 0.84 0.68
C ILE A 90 9.80 -0.02 0.39
N VAL A 91 10.70 0.47 -0.45
CA VAL A 91 12.00 -0.18 -0.75
C VAL A 91 13.18 0.58 -0.16
N MET A 92 13.06 1.90 -0.02
CA MET A 92 14.11 2.76 0.50
C MET A 92 13.51 3.99 1.19
N ILE A 93 14.19 4.46 2.23
CA ILE A 93 13.88 5.72 2.90
C ILE A 93 15.10 6.62 2.73
N ALA A 94 14.99 7.61 1.85
CA ALA A 94 16.05 8.54 1.51
C ALA A 94 15.99 9.76 2.46
N SER A 95 16.66 9.66 3.60
CA SER A 95 16.62 10.68 4.67
C SER A 95 17.20 12.05 4.28
N ASP A 96 17.95 12.08 3.19
CA ASP A 96 18.55 13.28 2.59
C ASP A 96 17.58 14.04 1.66
N LEU A 97 16.48 13.41 1.25
CA LEU A 97 15.41 14.05 0.48
C LEU A 97 14.38 14.71 1.41
N PRO A 98 13.62 15.69 0.89
CA PRO A 98 12.46 16.21 1.60
C PRO A 98 11.55 15.08 2.08
N GLU A 99 10.73 15.39 3.08
CA GLU A 99 9.45 14.71 3.29
C GLU A 99 8.67 14.68 1.94
N GLN A 100 7.49 14.14 1.71
CA GLN A 100 6.93 14.06 0.32
C GLN A 100 7.73 13.20 -0.71
N ALA A 101 9.07 13.13 -0.70
CA ALA A 101 9.92 12.43 -1.68
C ALA A 101 10.87 11.39 -1.05
N ASN A 102 11.08 11.43 0.27
CA ASN A 102 11.96 10.50 0.97
C ASN A 102 11.48 9.04 1.03
N LEU A 103 10.22 8.75 0.70
CA LEU A 103 9.70 7.38 0.66
C LEU A 103 9.74 6.86 -0.76
N ILE A 104 10.68 5.96 -1.03
CA ILE A 104 10.86 5.36 -2.34
C ILE A 104 10.28 3.95 -2.28
N GLY A 105 9.41 3.64 -3.23
CA GLY A 105 8.64 2.41 -3.25
C GLY A 105 7.87 2.21 -4.54
N TYR A 106 6.97 1.23 -4.53
CA TYR A 106 6.11 0.95 -5.68
C TYR A 106 4.72 0.46 -5.26
N LEU A 107 3.75 0.62 -6.15
CA LEU A 107 2.39 0.09 -5.98
C LEU A 107 2.39 -1.42 -6.23
N ALA A 108 2.31 -2.21 -5.17
CA ALA A 108 2.50 -3.66 -5.22
C ALA A 108 1.21 -4.43 -5.56
N CYS A 109 0.06 -3.91 -5.14
CA CYS A 109 -1.24 -4.54 -5.33
C CYS A 109 -2.41 -3.55 -5.18
N ARG A 110 -3.58 -3.95 -5.66
CA ARG A 110 -4.89 -3.39 -5.28
C ARG A 110 -5.44 -4.16 -4.08
N LEU A 111 -5.96 -3.44 -3.12
CA LEU A 111 -6.59 -3.96 -1.91
C LEU A 111 -8.12 -3.96 -2.08
N GLU A 112 -8.77 -4.92 -1.45
CA GLU A 112 -10.21 -4.83 -1.18
C GLU A 112 -10.43 -3.95 0.06
N PRO A 113 -11.59 -3.29 0.19
CA PRO A 113 -12.00 -2.59 1.42
C PRO A 113 -12.38 -3.61 2.52
N VAL A 114 -11.48 -4.54 2.80
CA VAL A 114 -11.66 -5.62 3.79
C VAL A 114 -10.37 -5.83 4.57
N LEU A 115 -10.43 -5.60 5.88
CA LEU A 115 -9.34 -5.85 6.82
C LEU A 115 -9.58 -7.17 7.56
N VAL A 116 -8.70 -8.14 7.37
CA VAL A 116 -8.77 -9.44 8.05
C VAL A 116 -7.85 -9.41 9.28
N PRO A 117 -8.40 -9.48 10.51
CA PRO A 117 -7.60 -9.44 11.72
C PRO A 117 -6.49 -10.50 11.74
N GLY A 118 -5.25 -10.07 11.98
CA GLY A 118 -4.07 -10.95 12.00
C GLY A 118 -3.51 -11.34 10.62
N LYS A 119 -4.20 -11.03 9.52
CA LYS A 119 -3.70 -11.23 8.14
C LYS A 119 -3.41 -9.91 7.40
N GLY A 120 -4.11 -8.83 7.78
CA GLY A 120 -4.01 -7.52 7.12
C GLY A 120 -5.08 -7.32 6.05
N TRP A 121 -4.85 -6.35 5.17
CA TRP A 121 -5.76 -6.00 4.09
C TRP A 121 -5.83 -7.12 3.05
N ARG A 122 -7.06 -7.46 2.63
CA ARG A 122 -7.24 -8.46 1.59
C ARG A 122 -6.79 -7.88 0.24
N THR A 123 -6.04 -8.68 -0.52
CA THR A 123 -5.55 -8.28 -1.84
C THR A 123 -6.52 -8.69 -2.93
N ALA A 124 -6.94 -7.75 -3.77
CA ALA A 124 -7.80 -7.98 -4.93
C ALA A 124 -6.98 -8.36 -6.17
N GLN A 125 -5.87 -7.66 -6.41
CA GLN A 125 -5.02 -7.86 -7.59
C GLN A 125 -3.57 -7.57 -7.27
N ILE A 126 -2.66 -8.42 -7.73
CA ILE A 126 -1.22 -8.21 -7.60
C ILE A 126 -0.71 -7.48 -8.84
N TYR A 127 0.04 -6.40 -8.63
CA TYR A 127 0.71 -5.63 -9.70
C TYR A 127 2.19 -6.01 -9.84
N THR A 128 2.78 -6.50 -8.75
CA THR A 128 4.19 -6.90 -8.72
C THR A 128 4.49 -7.95 -9.82
N PRO A 129 5.51 -7.73 -10.67
CA PRO A 129 5.95 -8.70 -11.68
C PRO A 129 6.46 -10.01 -11.08
N ASP A 130 6.36 -11.12 -11.82
CA ASP A 130 6.81 -12.45 -11.35
C ASP A 130 8.33 -12.58 -11.29
N ASN A 131 9.06 -11.77 -12.06
CA ASN A 131 10.51 -11.79 -12.13
C ASN A 131 11.19 -11.01 -10.98
N LEU A 132 10.41 -10.37 -10.09
CA LEU A 132 10.96 -9.67 -8.94
C LEU A 132 11.48 -10.70 -7.92
N LYS A 133 12.79 -10.67 -7.66
CA LYS A 133 13.40 -11.51 -6.62
C LYS A 133 12.75 -11.20 -5.27
N PRO A 134 12.44 -12.21 -4.44
CA PRO A 134 11.96 -11.97 -3.08
C PRO A 134 12.94 -11.09 -2.31
N ALA A 135 12.43 -10.10 -1.58
CA ALA A 135 13.26 -9.29 -0.71
C ALA A 135 13.92 -10.20 0.35
N LEU A 136 15.25 -10.16 0.44
CA LEU A 136 15.98 -10.81 1.52
C LEU A 136 15.58 -10.13 2.84
N ARG A 137 14.92 -10.87 3.73
CA ARG A 137 14.72 -10.44 5.11
C ARG A 137 16.03 -10.74 5.85
N LEU A 138 16.81 -9.70 6.12
CA LEU A 138 17.97 -9.78 7.02
C LEU A 138 17.50 -9.65 8.47
#